data_AF-A0A7S1NY71-F1
#
_entry.id   AF-A0A7S1NY71-F1
#
_cell.length_a   1.000
_cell.length_b   1.000
_cell.length_c   1.000
_cell.angle_alpha   90.00
_cell.angle_beta   90.00
_cell.angle_gamma   90.00
#
_symmetry.space_group_name_H-M   'P 1'
#
loop_
_entity.id
_entity.type
_entity.pdbx_description
1 polymer ?
#
loop_
_entity_poly.entity_id
_entity_poly.type
_entity_poly.pdbx_seq_one_letter_code
_entity_poly.pdbx_strand_id
1 'polypeptide(L)'
;VSVAPLLPATKREEADIYPGKETKALLAHVSRWMRTCAGLVKAPVASPFSRVAKALGTDMHGHSVLVCRYVHPLSPPPDVTSLDDPLAIEKAAAYVALIPFLEDYQVFLGSTDLWLSPQEFIALGC
;
A
#
# COMPACT_ATOMS: atom_id res chain seq x y z
N VAL A 1 21.25 -16.46 27.84
CA VAL A 1 19.83 -16.88 27.89
C VAL A 1 19.23 -16.57 26.53
N SER A 2 18.94 -17.61 25.73
CA SER A 2 18.34 -17.44 24.40
C SER A 2 16.85 -17.15 24.59
N VAL A 3 16.40 -15.96 24.20
CA VAL A 3 14.99 -15.59 24.30
C VAL A 3 14.30 -16.18 23.07
N ALA A 4 13.59 -17.29 23.26
CA ALA A 4 12.74 -17.84 22.21
C ALA A 4 11.72 -16.77 21.77
N PRO A 5 11.44 -16.63 20.47
CA PRO A 5 10.50 -15.63 20.01
C PRO A 5 9.11 -15.92 20.60
N LEU A 6 8.55 -14.90 21.25
CA LEU A 6 7.18 -14.94 21.75
C LEU A 6 6.25 -14.86 20.55
N LEU A 7 5.57 -15.98 20.30
CA LEU A 7 4.57 -16.23 19.25
C LEU A 7 5.18 -16.63 17.88
N PRO A 8 4.71 -17.75 17.29
CA PRO A 8 5.00 -18.04 15.89
C PRO A 8 4.40 -16.93 15.04
N ALA A 9 5.14 -16.46 14.04
CA ALA A 9 4.56 -15.58 13.01
C ALA A 9 3.31 -16.29 12.48
N THR A 10 2.14 -15.71 12.75
CA THR A 10 0.89 -16.18 12.18
C THR A 10 1.15 -16.27 10.69
N LYS A 11 0.99 -17.48 10.12
CA LYS A 11 0.89 -17.66 8.67
C LYS A 11 -0.02 -16.52 8.23
N ARG A 12 0.48 -15.62 7.37
CA ARG A 12 -0.35 -14.63 6.73
C ARG A 12 -1.43 -15.47 6.05
N GLU A 13 -2.60 -15.55 6.67
CA GLU A 13 -3.74 -16.23 6.08
C GLU A 13 -3.86 -15.61 4.69
N GLU A 14 -4.03 -16.46 3.66
CA GLU A 14 -4.26 -15.98 2.30
C GLU A 14 -5.21 -14.80 2.41
N ALA A 15 -4.73 -13.59 2.09
CA ALA A 15 -5.46 -12.38 2.42
C ALA A 15 -6.87 -12.53 1.88
N ASP A 16 -7.84 -12.72 2.79
CA ASP A 16 -9.21 -12.95 2.40
C ASP A 16 -9.59 -11.79 1.49
N ILE A 17 -9.95 -12.10 0.25
CA ILE A 17 -10.28 -11.05 -0.71
C ILE A 17 -11.66 -10.55 -0.32
N TYR A 18 -11.69 -9.40 0.34
CA TYR A 18 -12.90 -8.72 0.74
C TYR A 18 -13.49 -8.01 -0.49
N PRO A 19 -14.66 -8.44 -1.01
CA PRO A 19 -15.24 -7.81 -2.19
C PRO A 19 -15.58 -6.34 -1.93
N GLY A 20 -15.37 -5.48 -2.92
CA GLY A 20 -15.70 -4.06 -2.82
C GLY A 20 -15.71 -3.38 -4.18
N LYS A 21 -14.78 -2.44 -4.41
CA LYS A 21 -14.69 -1.66 -5.65
C LYS A 21 -14.35 -2.50 -6.90
N GLU A 22 -13.72 -3.67 -6.73
CA GLU A 22 -13.33 -4.54 -7.83
C GLU A 22 -14.36 -5.61 -8.16
N THR A 23 -14.48 -5.95 -9.45
CA THR A 23 -15.38 -7.03 -9.88
C THR A 23 -14.85 -8.40 -9.46
N LYS A 24 -15.76 -9.34 -9.18
CA LYS A 24 -15.40 -10.74 -8.85
C LYS A 24 -14.52 -11.40 -9.92
N ALA A 25 -14.79 -11.12 -11.19
CA ALA A 25 -13.99 -11.64 -12.30
C ALA A 25 -12.55 -11.12 -12.25
N LEU A 26 -12.38 -9.80 -12.06
CA LEU A 26 -11.06 -9.18 -11.95
C LEU A 26 -10.29 -9.71 -10.74
N LEU A 27 -10.93 -9.81 -9.58
CA LEU A 27 -10.32 -10.39 -8.37
C LEU A 27 -9.86 -11.82 -8.62
N ALA A 28 -10.66 -12.66 -9.28
CA ALA A 28 -10.26 -14.03 -9.64
C ALA A 28 -9.05 -14.09 -10.59
N HIS A 29 -8.95 -13.15 -11.55
CA HIS A 29 -7.77 -13.02 -12.41
C HIS A 29 -6.53 -12.62 -11.61
N VAL A 30 -6.67 -11.65 -10.70
CA VAL A 30 -5.58 -11.19 -9.83
C VAL A 30 -5.09 -12.31 -8.92
N SER A 31 -5.99 -13.08 -8.29
CA SER A 31 -5.61 -14.26 -7.48
C SER A 31 -4.84 -15.31 -8.29
N ARG A 32 -5.20 -15.51 -9.56
CA ARG A 32 -4.49 -16.43 -10.45
C ARG A 32 -3.09 -15.90 -10.77
N TRP A 33 -2.97 -14.62 -11.12
CA TRP A 33 -1.70 -13.98 -11.40
C TRP A 33 -0.75 -14.00 -10.19
N MET A 34 -1.25 -13.67 -9.00
CA MET A 34 -0.44 -13.71 -7.77
C MET A 34 0.12 -15.12 -7.49
N ARG A 35 -0.66 -16.19 -7.73
CA ARG A 35 -0.18 -17.58 -7.63
C ARG A 35 0.93 -17.88 -8.64
N THR A 36 0.82 -17.38 -9.87
CA THR A 36 1.89 -17.48 -10.87
C THR A 36 3.15 -16.76 -10.40
N CYS A 37 3.02 -15.53 -9.89
CA CYS A 37 4.14 -14.76 -9.38
C CYS A 37 4.81 -15.40 -8.16
N ALA A 38 4.05 -16.00 -7.25
CA ALA A 38 4.60 -16.75 -6.13
C ALA A 38 5.49 -17.93 -6.58
N GLY A 39 5.18 -18.54 -7.72
CA GLY A 39 6.02 -19.57 -8.33
C GLY A 39 7.31 -19.05 -8.98
N LEU A 40 7.35 -17.76 -9.35
CA LEU A 40 8.51 -17.09 -9.94
C LEU A 40 9.48 -16.54 -8.87
N VAL A 41 8.96 -16.13 -7.72
CA VAL A 41 9.75 -15.67 -6.56
C VAL A 41 10.21 -16.89 -5.73
N LYS A 42 10.90 -17.84 -6.37
CA LYS A 42 11.67 -18.89 -5.68
C LYS A 42 13.11 -18.42 -5.49
N ALA A 43 13.31 -17.25 -4.87
CA ALA A 43 14.63 -16.83 -4.41
C ALA A 43 14.86 -17.43 -3.01
N PRO A 44 16.07 -17.93 -2.71
CA PRO A 44 16.35 -18.58 -1.43
C PRO A 44 16.10 -17.62 -0.28
N VAL A 45 15.38 -18.13 0.70
CA VAL A 45 14.97 -17.52 1.96
C VAL A 45 16.19 -16.96 2.70
N ALA A 46 16.18 -15.65 2.99
CA ALA A 46 16.85 -14.98 4.12
C ALA A 46 16.91 -13.44 3.97
N SER A 47 16.43 -12.87 2.86
CA SER A 47 16.36 -11.41 2.76
C SER A 47 15.07 -10.87 3.39
N PRO A 48 15.11 -9.87 4.29
CA PRO A 48 13.93 -9.12 4.71
C PRO A 48 13.25 -8.40 3.53
N PHE A 49 13.90 -8.37 2.36
CA PHE A 49 13.38 -7.88 1.10
C PHE A 49 12.89 -9.00 0.15
N SER A 50 12.44 -10.15 0.68
CA SER A 50 11.76 -11.15 -0.16
C SER A 50 10.58 -10.47 -0.86
N ARG A 51 10.73 -10.20 -2.15
CA ARG A 51 9.80 -9.42 -2.95
C ARG A 51 8.57 -10.27 -3.25
N VAL A 52 7.67 -10.39 -2.26
CA VAL A 52 6.35 -10.96 -2.50
C VAL A 52 5.62 -9.99 -3.43
N ALA A 53 5.24 -10.45 -4.62
CA ALA A 53 4.41 -9.67 -5.52
C ALA A 53 3.09 -9.32 -4.82
N LYS A 54 2.77 -8.04 -4.74
CA LYS A 54 1.54 -7.52 -4.13
C LYS A 54 0.72 -6.81 -5.18
N ALA A 55 -0.50 -7.28 -5.41
CA ALA A 55 -1.46 -6.64 -6.30
C ALA A 55 -2.62 -5.97 -5.56
N LEU A 56 -2.96 -6.48 -4.38
CA LEU A 56 -4.10 -6.02 -3.59
C LEU A 56 -3.61 -5.29 -2.32
N GLY A 57 -4.30 -4.21 -2.00
CA GLY A 57 -4.24 -3.50 -0.73
C GLY A 57 -5.66 -3.41 -0.14
N THR A 58 -5.78 -2.70 0.97
CA THR A 58 -7.06 -2.50 1.66
C THR A 58 -7.49 -1.04 1.53
N ASP A 59 -8.76 -0.77 1.18
CA ASP A 59 -9.29 0.59 1.22
C ASP A 59 -9.76 0.99 2.63
N MET A 60 -10.16 2.26 2.82
CA MET A 60 -10.66 2.74 4.12
C MET A 60 -11.92 2.03 4.65
N HIS A 61 -12.58 1.22 3.81
CA HIS A 61 -13.77 0.45 4.18
C HIS A 61 -13.45 -1.03 4.41
N GLY A 62 -12.18 -1.44 4.32
CA GLY A 62 -11.76 -2.82 4.51
C GLY A 62 -11.86 -3.70 3.25
N HIS A 63 -12.17 -3.14 2.09
CA HIS A 63 -12.27 -3.92 0.86
C HIS A 63 -10.89 -4.15 0.22
N SER A 64 -10.75 -5.28 -0.46
CA SER A 64 -9.60 -5.55 -1.32
C SER A 64 -9.67 -4.73 -2.61
N VAL A 65 -8.64 -3.91 -2.83
CA VAL A 65 -8.53 -3.01 -3.98
C VAL A 65 -7.21 -3.22 -4.70
N LEU A 66 -7.20 -3.03 -6.02
CA LEU A 66 -5.96 -3.08 -6.79
C LEU A 66 -5.08 -1.89 -6.44
N VAL A 67 -3.85 -2.17 -6.00
CA VAL A 67 -2.84 -1.16 -5.63
C VAL A 67 -2.59 -0.18 -6.78
N CYS A 68 -2.55 -0.67 -8.02
CA CYS A 68 -2.28 0.16 -9.19
C CYS A 68 -3.34 1.26 -9.44
N ARG A 69 -4.50 1.23 -8.78
CA ARG A 69 -5.49 2.32 -8.84
C ARG A 69 -5.03 3.59 -8.16
N TYR A 70 -4.14 3.45 -7.17
CA TYR A 70 -3.62 4.54 -6.35
C TYR A 70 -2.24 5.01 -6.84
N VAL A 71 -1.61 4.25 -7.74
CA VAL A 71 -0.30 4.59 -8.29
C VAL A 71 -0.50 5.29 -9.63
N HIS A 72 -0.63 6.61 -9.57
CA HIS A 72 -0.67 7.47 -10.76
C HIS A 72 0.04 8.80 -10.47
N PRO A 73 0.56 9.49 -11.49
CA PRO A 73 1.16 10.79 -11.28
C PRO A 73 0.12 11.80 -10.78
N LEU A 74 0.56 12.68 -9.87
CA LEU A 74 -0.19 13.84 -9.41
C LEU A 74 0.60 15.08 -9.82
N SER A 75 -0.11 16.09 -10.31
CA SER A 75 0.48 17.41 -10.53
C SER A 75 0.48 18.19 -9.22
N PRO A 76 1.59 18.87 -8.87
CA PRO A 76 1.57 19.77 -7.73
C PRO A 76 0.58 20.91 -7.98
N PRO A 77 0.02 21.53 -6.91
CA PRO A 77 -0.79 22.72 -7.06
C PRO A 77 0.01 23.82 -7.80
N PRO A 78 -0.60 24.57 -8.73
CA PRO A 78 0.11 25.62 -9.48
C PRO A 78 0.77 26.68 -8.60
N ASP A 79 0.18 26.94 -7.42
CA ASP A 79 0.70 27.90 -6.45
C ASP A 79 1.94 27.38 -5.69
N VAL A 80 2.21 26.07 -5.74
CA VAL A 80 3.38 25.44 -5.10
C VAL A 80 4.57 25.44 -6.06
N THR A 81 4.39 24.92 -7.28
CA THR A 81 5.44 24.83 -8.29
C THR A 81 4.87 24.47 -9.67
N SER A 82 5.70 24.58 -10.70
CA SER A 82 5.41 24.20 -12.08
C SER A 82 6.49 23.24 -12.60
N LEU A 83 6.22 22.53 -13.71
CA LEU A 83 7.14 21.50 -14.24
C LEU A 83 8.46 22.07 -14.78
N ASP A 84 8.50 23.36 -15.08
CA ASP A 84 9.66 24.12 -15.54
C ASP A 84 10.50 24.69 -14.38
N ASP A 85 10.02 24.60 -13.14
CA ASP A 85 10.76 25.04 -11.96
C ASP A 85 11.93 24.08 -11.69
N PRO A 86 13.18 24.59 -11.63
CA PRO A 86 14.34 23.74 -11.36
C PRO A 86 14.31 23.06 -9.97
N LEU A 87 13.46 23.53 -9.05
CA LEU A 87 13.26 22.96 -7.72
C LEU A 87 11.85 22.33 -7.56
N ALA A 88 11.20 21.94 -8.66
CA ALA A 88 9.84 21.39 -8.63
C ALA A 88 9.70 20.18 -7.70
N ILE A 89 10.70 19.29 -7.71
CA ILE A 89 10.69 18.06 -6.89
C ILE A 89 10.77 18.42 -5.41
N GLU A 90 11.72 19.29 -5.04
CA GLU A 90 11.96 19.71 -3.66
C GLU A 90 10.75 20.47 -3.10
N LYS A 91 10.15 21.36 -3.89
CA LYS A 91 8.95 22.10 -3.48
C LYS A 91 7.73 21.20 -3.33
N ALA A 92 7.52 20.26 -4.26
CA ALA A 92 6.44 19.29 -4.14
C ALA A 92 6.62 18.40 -2.91
N ALA A 93 7.84 17.91 -2.66
CA ALA A 93 8.16 17.11 -1.49
C ALA A 93 7.98 17.90 -0.18
N ALA A 94 8.45 19.15 -0.13
CA ALA A 94 8.26 20.04 1.01
C ALA A 94 6.77 20.32 1.28
N TYR A 95 5.97 20.51 0.23
CA TYR A 95 4.54 20.70 0.36
C TYR A 95 3.83 19.46 0.93
N VAL A 96 4.15 18.27 0.41
CA VAL A 96 3.60 17.01 0.96
C VAL A 96 4.02 16.79 2.41
N ALA A 97 5.24 17.20 2.79
CA ALA A 97 5.73 17.11 4.16
C ALA A 97 5.02 18.05 5.15
N LEU A 98 4.22 19.01 4.68
CA LEU A 98 3.34 19.83 5.54
C LEU A 98 2.10 19.06 6.01
N ILE A 99 1.75 17.95 5.36
CA ILE A 99 0.62 17.12 5.76
C ILE A 99 1.02 16.36 7.03
N PRO A 100 0.27 16.51 8.14
CA PRO A 100 0.57 15.75 9.36
C PRO A 100 0.48 14.26 9.07
N PHE A 101 1.49 13.50 9.50
CA PHE A 101 1.52 12.04 9.35
C PHE A 101 1.03 11.36 10.62
N LEU A 102 0.17 10.36 10.46
CA LEU A 102 -0.27 9.47 11.54
C LEU A 102 0.02 8.03 11.13
N GLU A 103 0.59 7.23 12.03
CA GLU A 103 0.91 5.85 11.68
C GLU A 103 -0.37 5.01 11.58
N ASP A 104 -0.49 4.20 10.54
CA ASP A 104 -1.70 3.39 10.25
C ASP A 104 -2.22 2.64 11.49
N TYR A 105 -1.34 2.09 12.33
CA TYR A 105 -1.73 1.34 13.53
C TYR A 105 -2.34 2.22 14.63
N GLN A 106 -2.06 3.53 14.63
CA GLN A 106 -2.64 4.49 15.57
C GLN A 106 -4.10 4.81 15.20
N VAL A 107 -4.45 4.67 13.92
CA VAL A 107 -5.78 4.99 13.39
C VAL A 107 -6.63 3.75 13.17
N PHE A 108 -6.01 2.64 12.78
CA PHE A 108 -6.69 1.44 12.33
C PHE A 108 -6.21 0.22 13.11
N LEU A 109 -7.09 -0.32 13.96
CA LEU A 109 -6.85 -1.56 14.71
C LEU A 109 -6.75 -2.74 13.74
N GLY A 110 -5.55 -3.29 13.58
CA GLY A 110 -5.32 -4.58 12.92
C GLY A 110 -5.12 -4.58 11.40
N SER A 111 -5.16 -3.42 10.73
CA SER A 111 -4.83 -3.29 9.31
C SER A 111 -3.63 -2.36 9.14
N THR A 112 -2.56 -2.86 8.53
CA THR A 112 -1.27 -2.15 8.36
C THR A 112 -0.96 -1.80 6.90
N ASP A 113 -1.99 -1.82 6.04
CA ASP A 113 -1.80 -1.73 4.59
C ASP A 113 -2.97 -1.03 3.89
N LEU A 114 -3.22 0.21 4.31
CA LEU A 114 -4.29 1.04 3.75
C LEU A 114 -3.83 1.82 2.53
N TRP A 115 -4.72 1.84 1.53
CA TRP A 115 -4.52 2.55 0.28
C TRP A 115 -5.63 3.58 0.13
N LEU A 116 -5.22 4.84 0.18
CA LEU A 116 -6.09 6.00 0.21
C LEU A 116 -5.82 6.87 -1.03
N SER A 117 -6.87 7.46 -1.57
CA SER A 117 -6.73 8.58 -2.50
C SER A 117 -6.20 9.81 -1.75
N PRO A 118 -5.59 10.78 -2.44
CA PRO A 118 -5.13 12.02 -1.79
C PRO A 118 -6.23 12.74 -0.99
N GLN A 119 -7.48 12.69 -1.48
CA GLN A 119 -8.60 13.31 -0.79
C GLN A 119 -9.01 12.55 0.48
N GLU A 120 -8.99 11.22 0.45
CA GLU A 120 -9.27 10.38 1.63
C GLU A 120 -8.17 10.55 2.70
N PHE A 121 -6.91 10.62 2.28
CA PHE A 121 -5.74 10.91 3.12
C PHE A 121 -5.90 12.26 3.86
N ILE A 122 -6.12 13.34 3.11
CA ILE A 122 -6.34 14.68 3.69
C ILE A 122 -7.56 14.70 4.62
N ALA A 123 -8.65 14.02 4.27
CA ALA A 123 -9.87 13.98 5.08
C ALA A 123 -9.68 13.27 6.43
N LEU A 124 -8.78 12.28 6.49
CA LEU A 124 -8.42 11.59 7.72
C LEU A 124 -7.41 12.39 8.58
N GLY A 125 -6.80 13.43 8.00
CA GLY A 125 -5.81 14.26 8.68
C GLY A 125 -4.50 13.52 8.97
N CYS A 126 -4.20 12.51 8.16
CA CYS A 126 -3.03 11.65 8.25
C CYS A 126 -2.46 11.39 6.86
#